data_AF-A0A7S2M013-F1
#
_entry.id   AF-A0A7S2M013-F1
#
_cell.length_a   1.000
_cell.length_b   1.000
_cell.length_c   1.000
_cell.angle_alpha   90.00
_cell.angle_beta   90.00
_cell.angle_gamma   90.00
#
_symmetry.space_group_name_H-M   'P 1'
#
loop_
_entity.id
_entity.type
_entity.pdbx_description
1 polymer ?
#
loop_
_entity_poly.entity_id
_entity_poly.type
_entity_poly.pdbx_seq_one_letter_code
_entity_poly.pdbx_strand_id
1 'polypeptide(L)'
;SSFRSIEGGGASAPSSNSVVFVCPQQPSLHLPPSRINDGICDCCDGADEQPPKSSDESASSPCPDVCDTVLAAEREAQKKLQLDYTLGSQGRQSSIRQFQTWKEELQHKIQTVSGRDIVHLEQRLQDAKLVLSEKRIDLVKVWTLAVDEVLSHSTLKEIVT
;
A
#
# COMPACT_ATOMS: atom_id res chain seq x y z
N SER A 1 -16.17 -10.40 -15.12
CA SER A 1 -15.24 -11.53 -15.26
C SER A 1 -15.38 -12.41 -14.03
N SER A 2 -15.71 -13.68 -14.25
CA SER A 2 -16.17 -14.63 -13.22
C SER A 2 -14.99 -15.21 -12.42
N PHE A 3 -15.05 -15.14 -11.10
CA PHE A 3 -14.12 -15.82 -10.19
C PHE A 3 -14.52 -17.30 -10.08
N ARG A 4 -13.62 -18.22 -10.44
CA ARG A 4 -13.79 -19.67 -10.22
C ARG A 4 -13.29 -20.02 -8.82
N SER A 5 -14.17 -20.53 -7.97
CA SER A 5 -13.81 -21.30 -6.78
C SER A 5 -13.27 -22.67 -7.21
N ILE A 6 -12.12 -23.06 -6.66
CA ILE A 6 -11.59 -24.42 -6.78
C ILE A 6 -12.12 -25.20 -5.57
N GLU A 7 -13.06 -26.12 -5.81
CA GLU A 7 -13.43 -27.17 -4.87
C GLU A 7 -12.41 -28.30 -4.99
N GLY A 8 -11.47 -28.35 -4.06
CA GLY A 8 -10.58 -29.49 -3.88
C GLY A 8 -11.21 -30.50 -2.93
N GLY A 9 -11.92 -31.49 -3.48
CA GLY A 9 -12.28 -32.71 -2.75
C GLY A 9 -11.03 -33.55 -2.49
N GLY A 10 -10.69 -33.75 -1.23
CA GLY A 10 -9.58 -34.58 -0.76
C GLY A 10 -10.03 -35.44 0.41
N ALA A 11 -9.92 -36.75 0.23
CA ALA A 11 -10.34 -37.84 1.08
C ALA A 11 -10.19 -37.64 2.61
N SER A 12 -11.20 -38.10 3.34
CA SER A 12 -11.19 -38.37 4.78
C SER A 12 -10.12 -39.39 5.16
N ALA A 13 -9.10 -38.96 5.90
CA ALA A 13 -8.31 -39.83 6.75
C ALA A 13 -9.00 -39.97 8.12
N PRO A 14 -9.02 -41.17 8.74
CA PRO A 14 -9.53 -41.32 10.09
C PRO A 14 -8.62 -40.53 11.04
N SER A 15 -9.20 -39.53 11.71
CA SER A 15 -8.56 -38.80 12.79
C SER A 15 -8.34 -39.76 13.96
N SER A 16 -7.19 -40.44 13.98
CA SER A 16 -6.65 -40.93 15.24
C SER A 16 -6.32 -39.68 16.05
N ASN A 17 -7.14 -39.34 17.04
CA ASN A 17 -6.85 -38.28 17.99
C ASN A 17 -5.63 -38.70 18.83
N SER A 18 -4.43 -38.54 18.27
CA SER A 18 -3.19 -38.68 19.02
C SER A 18 -3.08 -37.45 19.91
N VAL A 19 -3.25 -37.65 21.21
CA VAL A 19 -2.93 -36.63 22.21
C VAL A 19 -1.42 -36.37 22.10
N VAL A 20 -1.02 -35.14 21.82
CA VAL A 20 0.38 -34.73 21.72
C VAL A 20 0.71 -33.85 22.91
N PHE A 21 1.86 -34.07 23.53
CA PHE A 21 2.40 -33.21 24.58
C PHE A 21 3.36 -32.20 23.96
N VAL A 22 3.30 -30.95 24.41
CA VAL A 22 4.14 -29.86 23.93
C VAL A 22 4.94 -29.35 25.11
N CYS A 23 6.27 -29.33 24.95
CA CYS A 23 7.17 -28.84 26.00
C CYS A 23 6.92 -27.34 26.25
N PRO A 24 6.84 -26.88 27.51
CA PRO A 24 6.52 -25.47 27.83
C PRO A 24 7.49 -24.45 27.21
N GLN A 25 8.80 -24.75 27.23
CA GLN A 25 9.82 -23.87 26.66
C GLN A 25 10.11 -24.13 25.18
N GLN A 26 9.60 -25.24 24.62
CA GLN A 26 9.81 -25.63 23.22
C GLN A 26 8.48 -25.91 22.53
N PRO A 27 7.70 -24.85 22.18
CA PRO A 27 6.41 -25.03 21.53
C PRO A 27 6.49 -25.65 20.13
N SER A 28 7.69 -25.69 19.53
CA SER A 28 7.97 -26.37 18.27
C SER A 28 8.18 -27.89 18.43
N LEU A 29 8.42 -28.37 19.65
CA LEU A 29 8.66 -29.79 19.95
C LEU A 29 7.38 -30.48 20.43
N HIS A 30 6.98 -31.51 19.70
CA HIS A 30 5.73 -32.23 19.89
C HIS A 30 6.05 -33.70 20.22
N LEU A 31 5.74 -34.12 21.44
CA LEU A 31 6.04 -35.46 21.95
C LEU A 31 4.78 -36.34 21.99
N PRO A 32 4.87 -37.62 21.58
CA PRO A 32 3.78 -38.57 21.79
C PRO A 32 3.70 -38.98 23.27
N PRO A 33 2.54 -39.49 23.76
CA PRO A 33 2.37 -39.85 25.16
C PRO A 33 3.32 -40.95 25.66
N SER A 34 3.91 -41.73 24.75
CA SER A 34 4.89 -42.75 25.06
C SER A 34 6.25 -42.21 25.51
N ARG A 35 6.52 -40.92 25.27
CA ARG A 35 7.76 -40.20 25.62
C ARG A 35 7.61 -39.34 26.88
N ILE A 36 6.58 -39.62 27.69
CA ILE A 36 6.28 -38.87 28.90
C ILE A 36 6.47 -39.82 30.08
N ASN A 37 7.37 -39.47 31.01
CA ASN A 37 7.78 -40.32 32.13
C ASN A 37 8.34 -41.68 31.69
N ASP A 38 9.10 -41.71 30.59
CA ASP A 38 9.76 -42.92 30.10
C ASP A 38 11.22 -43.06 30.59
N GLY A 39 11.69 -42.06 31.36
CA GLY A 39 13.03 -42.02 31.94
C GLY A 39 14.08 -41.39 31.02
N ILE A 40 13.68 -40.81 29.88
CA ILE A 40 14.54 -40.09 28.94
C ILE A 40 14.13 -38.61 28.94
N CYS A 41 15.09 -37.71 29.10
CA CYS A 41 14.82 -36.27 29.03
C CYS A 41 14.71 -35.82 27.57
N ASP A 42 13.49 -35.68 27.05
CA ASP A 42 13.20 -35.20 25.70
C ASP A 42 12.96 -33.68 25.65
N CYS A 43 12.40 -33.06 26.70
CA CYS A 43 12.30 -31.59 26.80
C CYS A 43 13.58 -30.98 27.39
N CYS A 44 13.98 -29.80 26.89
CA CYS A 44 15.17 -29.09 27.40
C CYS A 44 15.06 -28.62 28.85
N ASP A 45 13.84 -28.50 29.39
CA ASP A 45 13.52 -28.14 30.77
C ASP A 45 13.15 -29.37 31.62
N GLY A 46 13.17 -30.56 31.03
CA GLY A 46 12.77 -31.81 31.67
C GLY A 46 11.28 -31.90 32.04
N ALA A 47 10.42 -31.05 31.46
CA ALA A 47 8.99 -31.00 31.79
C ALA A 47 8.21 -32.29 31.44
N ASP A 48 8.80 -33.16 30.63
CA ASP A 48 8.29 -34.48 30.26
C ASP A 48 8.48 -35.54 31.35
N GLU A 49 9.39 -35.34 32.29
CA GLU A 49 9.74 -36.31 33.34
C GLU A 49 9.31 -35.82 34.73
N GLN A 50 8.37 -36.54 35.37
CA GLN A 50 7.97 -36.29 36.75
C GLN A 50 9.06 -36.75 37.73
N PRO A 51 9.24 -36.05 38.87
CA PRO A 51 10.19 -36.47 39.89
C PRO A 51 9.83 -37.88 40.40
N PRO A 52 10.84 -38.74 40.68
CA PRO A 52 10.59 -40.09 41.14
C PRO A 52 9.80 -40.06 42.45
N LYS A 53 8.74 -40.88 42.56
CA LYS A 53 7.91 -41.04 43.78
C LYS A 53 8.63 -41.74 44.94
N SER A 54 9.97 -41.70 44.98
CA SER A 54 10.75 -42.11 46.13
C SER A 54 10.73 -40.97 47.15
N SER A 55 10.46 -41.30 48.40
CA SER A 55 10.22 -40.45 49.57
C SER A 55 11.36 -39.51 50.00
N ASP A 56 12.28 -39.16 49.10
CA ASP A 56 13.37 -38.22 49.34
C ASP A 56 13.06 -36.89 48.65
N GLU A 57 12.46 -35.97 49.41
CA GLU A 57 12.07 -34.60 49.03
C GLU A 57 13.23 -33.67 48.61
N SER A 58 14.41 -34.21 48.32
CA SER A 58 15.59 -33.47 47.84
C SER A 58 16.07 -33.87 46.45
N ALA A 59 15.42 -34.84 45.80
CA ALA A 59 15.75 -35.20 44.43
C ALA A 59 15.07 -34.23 43.45
N SER A 60 15.80 -33.19 43.04
CA SER A 60 15.50 -32.47 41.79
C SER A 60 15.27 -33.50 40.68
N SER A 61 14.34 -33.22 39.75
CA SER A 61 14.14 -34.07 38.57
C SER A 61 15.51 -34.41 37.95
N PRO A 62 15.75 -35.67 37.54
CA PRO A 62 17.05 -36.08 36.98
C PRO A 62 17.46 -35.30 35.73
N CYS A 63 16.52 -34.58 35.12
CA CYS A 63 16.71 -33.79 33.91
C CYS A 63 17.19 -32.36 34.25
N PRO A 64 18.40 -31.96 33.81
CA PRO A 64 18.87 -30.59 33.97
C PRO A 64 18.18 -29.65 32.96
N ASP A 65 17.89 -28.42 33.40
CA ASP A 65 17.44 -27.35 32.49
C ASP A 65 18.62 -26.84 31.65
N VAL A 66 18.55 -27.10 30.35
CA VAL A 66 19.54 -26.66 29.35
C VAL A 66 18.91 -25.79 28.25
N CYS A 67 17.67 -25.34 28.45
CA CYS A 67 16.89 -24.63 27.43
C CYS A 67 17.58 -23.37 26.90
N ASP A 68 18.35 -22.67 27.73
CA ASP A 68 19.06 -21.47 27.30
C ASP A 68 20.10 -21.77 26.21
N THR A 69 20.77 -22.90 26.30
CA THR A 69 21.76 -23.30 25.29
C THR A 69 21.10 -23.90 24.05
N VAL A 70 20.08 -24.74 24.24
CA VAL A 70 19.37 -25.41 23.15
C VAL A 70 18.59 -24.41 22.29
N LEU A 71 17.96 -23.41 22.91
CA LEU A 71 17.10 -22.44 22.23
C LEU A 71 17.79 -21.11 21.89
N ALA A 72 19.07 -20.94 22.23
CA ALA A 72 19.81 -19.71 21.94
C ALA A 72 19.70 -19.29 20.46
N ALA A 73 20.03 -20.22 19.55
CA ALA A 73 20.04 -19.97 18.12
C ALA A 73 18.64 -19.65 17.58
N GLU A 74 17.60 -20.37 18.04
CA GLU A 74 16.22 -20.13 17.62
C GLU A 74 15.72 -18.76 18.11
N ARG A 75 15.97 -18.41 19.37
CA ARG A 75 15.60 -17.11 19.95
C ARG A 75 16.32 -15.95 19.27
N GLU A 76 17.61 -16.10 18.95
CA GLU A 76 18.37 -15.10 18.20
C GLU A 76 17.82 -14.92 16.77
N ALA A 77 17.54 -16.02 16.07
CA ALA A 77 16.94 -15.99 14.74
C ALA A 77 15.56 -15.31 14.76
N GLN A 78 14.72 -15.63 15.75
CA GLN A 78 13.40 -15.04 15.90
C GLN A 78 13.46 -13.54 16.18
N LYS A 79 14.37 -13.09 17.05
CA LYS A 79 14.60 -11.66 17.32
C LYS A 79 15.04 -10.92 16.06
N LYS A 80 15.94 -11.52 15.28
CA LYS A 80 16.38 -10.95 14.00
C LYS A 80 15.23 -10.83 13.01
N LEU A 81 14.43 -11.89 12.86
CA LEU A 81 13.25 -11.87 11.99
C LEU A 81 12.24 -10.80 12.40
N GLN A 82 11.98 -10.65 13.71
CA GLN A 82 11.11 -9.60 14.23
C GLN A 82 11.65 -8.21 13.90
N LEU A 83 12.95 -7.97 14.13
CA LEU A 83 13.59 -6.70 13.79
C LEU A 83 13.48 -6.40 12.30
N ASP A 84 13.88 -7.33 11.44
CA ASP A 84 13.83 -7.18 9.98
C ASP A 84 12.39 -6.91 9.50
N TYR A 85 11.40 -7.60 10.07
CA TYR A 85 9.99 -7.36 9.79
C TYR A 85 9.54 -5.96 10.19
N THR A 86 9.91 -5.49 11.39
CA THR A 86 9.51 -4.15 11.86
C THR A 86 10.12 -3.05 11.00
N LEU A 87 11.39 -3.17 10.62
CA LEU A 87 12.08 -2.22 9.73
C LEU A 87 11.41 -2.18 8.35
N GLY A 88 11.17 -3.35 7.76
CA GLY A 88 10.49 -3.46 6.47
C GLY A 88 9.06 -2.92 6.49
N SER A 89 8.30 -3.21 7.55
CA SER A 89 6.93 -2.73 7.73
C SER A 89 6.87 -1.20 7.84
N GLN A 90 7.77 -0.59 8.62
CA GLN A 90 7.88 0.85 8.75
C GLN A 90 8.23 1.53 7.41
N GLY A 91 9.21 0.97 6.67
CA GLY A 91 9.59 1.46 5.34
C GLY A 91 8.46 1.37 4.33
N ARG A 92 7.68 0.28 4.36
CA ARG A 92 6.48 0.15 3.53
C ARG A 92 5.43 1.20 3.89
N GLN A 93 5.20 1.42 5.18
CA GLN A 93 4.19 2.38 5.63
C GLN A 93 4.56 3.82 5.28
N SER A 94 5.82 4.22 5.42
CA SER A 94 6.28 5.54 5.00
C SER A 94 6.13 5.74 3.48
N SER A 95 6.47 4.73 2.68
CA SER A 95 6.32 4.76 1.22
C SER A 95 4.86 4.90 0.78
N ILE A 96 3.94 4.15 1.43
CA ILE A 96 2.51 4.24 1.15
C ILE A 96 1.97 5.65 1.48
N ARG A 97 2.37 6.22 2.63
CA ARG A 97 1.95 7.58 3.01
C ARG A 97 2.44 8.63 2.01
N GLN A 98 3.71 8.57 1.63
CA GLN A 98 4.28 9.49 0.64
C GLN A 98 3.54 9.38 -0.71
N PHE A 99 3.25 8.15 -1.15
CA PHE A 99 2.49 7.92 -2.38
C PHE A 99 1.08 8.51 -2.30
N GLN A 100 0.38 8.35 -1.16
CA GLN A 100 -0.95 8.95 -0.96
C GLN A 100 -0.90 10.47 -1.06
N THR A 101 0.05 11.12 -0.38
CA THR A 101 0.23 12.58 -0.45
C THR A 101 0.52 13.02 -1.89
N TRP A 102 1.44 12.35 -2.58
CA TRP A 102 1.78 12.70 -3.97
C TRP A 102 0.58 12.52 -4.91
N LYS A 103 -0.18 11.45 -4.73
CA LYS A 103 -1.40 11.19 -5.49
C LYS A 103 -2.42 12.32 -5.31
N GLU A 104 -2.69 12.71 -4.06
CA GLU A 104 -3.63 13.81 -3.77
C GLU A 104 -3.17 15.13 -4.37
N GLU A 105 -1.88 15.46 -4.26
CA GLU A 105 -1.30 16.65 -4.86
C GLU A 105 -1.42 16.65 -6.39
N LEU A 106 -1.11 15.52 -7.04
CA LEU A 106 -1.26 15.37 -8.48
C LEU A 106 -2.73 15.48 -8.92
N GLN A 107 -3.65 14.87 -8.17
CA GLN A 107 -5.08 14.99 -8.46
C GLN A 107 -5.56 16.44 -8.37
N HIS A 108 -5.11 17.19 -7.35
CA HIS A 108 -5.41 18.60 -7.23
C HIS A 108 -4.81 19.44 -8.37
N LYS A 109 -3.57 19.15 -8.78
CA LYS A 109 -2.93 19.79 -9.93
C LYS A 109 -3.68 19.53 -11.23
N ILE A 110 -4.08 18.29 -11.48
CA ILE A 110 -4.91 17.92 -12.64
C ILE A 110 -6.22 18.71 -12.62
N GLN A 111 -6.90 18.76 -11.48
CA GLN A 111 -8.16 19.50 -11.35
C GLN A 111 -7.99 21.01 -11.57
N THR A 112 -6.90 21.59 -11.08
CA THR A 112 -6.61 23.02 -11.23
C THR A 112 -6.31 23.36 -12.69
N VAL A 113 -5.37 22.65 -13.31
CA VAL A 113 -4.97 22.91 -14.70
C VAL A 113 -6.13 22.63 -15.66
N SER A 114 -6.75 21.46 -15.54
CA SER A 114 -7.82 21.05 -16.46
C SER A 114 -9.13 21.78 -16.22
N GLY A 115 -9.50 22.04 -14.97
CA GLY A 115 -10.82 22.57 -14.62
C GLY A 115 -10.90 24.09 -14.55
N ARG A 116 -9.78 24.77 -14.28
CA ARG A 116 -9.75 26.22 -14.13
C ARG A 116 -8.89 26.89 -15.19
N ASP A 117 -7.63 26.51 -15.29
CA ASP A 117 -6.67 27.29 -16.08
C ASP A 117 -6.91 27.15 -17.58
N ILE A 118 -7.10 25.92 -18.08
CA ILE A 118 -7.43 25.68 -19.50
C ILE A 118 -8.72 26.38 -19.87
N VAL A 119 -9.80 26.18 -19.10
CA VAL A 119 -11.11 26.79 -19.35
C VAL A 119 -11.02 28.32 -19.38
N HIS A 120 -10.32 28.91 -18.41
CA HIS A 120 -10.14 30.36 -18.33
C HIS A 120 -9.31 30.90 -19.51
N LEU A 121 -8.25 30.20 -19.93
CA LEU A 121 -7.45 30.59 -21.08
C LEU A 121 -8.23 30.48 -22.40
N GLU A 122 -9.03 29.42 -22.55
CA GLU A 122 -9.93 29.26 -23.69
C GLU A 122 -10.95 30.39 -23.77
N GLN A 123 -11.53 30.78 -22.63
CA GLN A 123 -12.45 31.91 -22.56
C GLN A 123 -11.77 33.23 -22.95
N ARG A 124 -10.59 33.54 -22.38
CA ARG A 124 -9.82 34.73 -22.75
C ARG A 124 -9.47 34.77 -24.24
N LEU A 125 -9.21 33.61 -24.84
CA LEU A 125 -8.95 33.48 -26.27
C LEU A 125 -10.21 33.74 -27.11
N GLN A 126 -11.38 33.25 -26.67
CA GLN A 126 -12.66 33.56 -27.32
C GLN A 126 -13.00 35.05 -27.23
N ASP A 127 -12.87 35.65 -26.04
CA ASP A 127 -13.15 37.08 -25.82
C ASP A 127 -12.22 37.95 -26.66
N ALA A 128 -10.91 37.64 -26.68
CA ALA A 128 -9.95 38.38 -27.50
C ALA A 128 -10.27 38.27 -29.01
N LYS A 129 -10.73 37.11 -29.48
CA LYS A 129 -11.17 36.93 -30.87
C LYS A 129 -12.42 37.76 -31.18
N LEU A 130 -13.39 37.81 -30.27
CA LEU A 130 -14.60 38.62 -30.42
C LEU A 130 -14.24 40.10 -30.53
N VAL A 131 -13.42 40.60 -29.60
CA VAL A 131 -12.95 42.00 -29.60
C VAL A 131 -12.19 42.31 -30.90
N LEU A 132 -11.32 41.42 -31.37
CA LEU A 132 -10.61 41.62 -32.63
C LEU A 132 -11.59 41.70 -33.82
N SER A 133 -12.63 40.86 -33.83
CA SER A 133 -13.65 40.86 -34.88
C SER A 133 -14.47 42.14 -34.91
N GLU A 134 -14.84 42.65 -33.72
CA GLU A 134 -15.55 43.92 -33.56
C GLU A 134 -14.68 45.08 -34.03
N LYS A 135 -13.41 45.13 -33.59
CA LYS A 135 -12.45 46.17 -34.02
C LYS A 135 -12.20 46.15 -35.52
N ARG A 136 -12.21 44.97 -36.14
CA ARG A 136 -12.11 44.84 -37.61
C ARG A 136 -13.33 45.45 -38.29
N ILE A 137 -14.54 45.22 -37.79
CA ILE A 137 -15.77 45.82 -38.31
C ILE A 137 -15.74 47.34 -38.13
N ASP A 138 -15.34 47.84 -36.96
CA ASP A 138 -15.22 49.27 -36.68
C ASP A 138 -14.26 49.96 -37.64
N LEU A 139 -13.09 49.36 -37.88
CA LEU A 139 -12.11 49.89 -38.82
C LEU A 139 -12.69 50.00 -40.23
N VAL A 140 -13.40 48.97 -40.69
CA VAL A 140 -14.05 48.97 -42.01
C VAL A 140 -15.11 50.06 -42.08
N LYS A 141 -15.97 50.22 -41.06
CA LYS A 141 -16.98 51.29 -41.00
C LYS A 141 -16.35 52.67 -41.12
N VAL A 142 -15.32 52.95 -40.30
CA VAL A 142 -14.60 54.23 -40.32
C VAL A 142 -14.00 54.48 -41.69
N TRP A 143 -13.36 53.47 -42.29
CA TRP A 143 -12.76 53.59 -43.61
C TRP A 143 -13.82 53.84 -44.70
N THR A 144 -14.95 53.13 -44.67
CA THR A 144 -16.03 53.34 -45.65
C THR A 144 -16.63 54.75 -45.56
N LEU A 145 -16.80 55.29 -44.36
CA LEU A 145 -17.29 56.66 -44.17
C LEU A 145 -16.28 57.69 -44.70
N ALA A 146 -14.98 57.49 -44.43
CA ALA A 146 -13.93 58.37 -44.94
C ALA A 146 -13.85 58.34 -46.48
N VAL A 147 -14.01 57.16 -47.10
CA VAL A 147 -14.06 57.03 -48.57
C VAL A 147 -15.29 57.72 -49.15
N ASP A 148 -16.46 57.55 -48.53
CA ASP A 148 -17.70 58.23 -48.95
C ASP A 148 -17.57 59.75 -48.89
N GLU A 149 -16.98 60.27 -47.80
CA GLU A 149 -16.70 61.71 -47.64
C GLU A 149 -15.81 62.24 -48.78
N VAL A 150 -14.72 61.54 -49.12
CA VAL A 150 -13.82 61.92 -50.23
C VAL A 150 -14.53 61.88 -51.59
N LEU A 151 -15.31 60.83 -51.86
CA LEU A 151 -16.06 60.70 -53.13
C LEU A 151 -17.20 61.71 -53.25
N SER A 152 -17.73 62.21 -52.13
CA SER A 152 -18.80 63.21 -52.11
C SER A 152 -18.32 64.62 -52.52
N HIS A 153 -17.01 64.90 -52.45
CA HIS A 153 -16.42 66.16 -52.92
C HIS A 153 -16.57 66.29 -54.45
N SER A 154 -17.18 67.41 -54.88
CA SER A 154 -17.69 67.63 -56.26
C SER A 154 -16.68 67.41 -57.38
N THR A 155 -15.38 67.59 -57.12
CA THR A 155 -14.32 67.47 -58.13
C THR A 155 -13.99 66.03 -58.51
N LEU A 156 -14.36 65.03 -57.69
CA LEU A 156 -14.07 63.61 -57.94
C LEU A 156 -15.28 62.84 -58.48
N LYS A 157 -16.50 63.32 -58.20
CA LYS A 157 -17.75 62.69 -58.66
C LYS A 157 -17.86 62.62 -60.17
N GLU A 158 -17.29 63.58 -60.88
CA GLU A 158 -17.26 63.64 -62.35
C GLU A 158 -16.18 62.75 -63.00
N ILE A 159 -15.22 62.22 -62.24
CA ILE A 159 -14.12 61.39 -62.76
C ILE A 159 -14.45 59.89 -62.69
N VAL A 160 -15.38 59.48 -61.81
CA VAL A 160 -15.66 58.06 -61.50
C VAL A 160 -16.95 57.53 -62.15
N THR A 161 -17.83 58.39 -62.66
CA THR A 161 -18.97 58.01 -63.53
C THR A 161 -18.58 57.95 -65.00
#